data_AF-A0A3C0EES7-F1
#
_entry.id   AF-A0A3C0EES7-F1
#
_cell.length_a   1.000
_cell.length_b   1.000
_cell.length_c   1.000
_cell.angle_alpha   90.00
_cell.angle_beta   90.00
_cell.angle_gamma   90.00
#
_symmetry.space_group_name_H-M   'P 1'
#
loop_
_entity.id
_entity.type
_entity.pdbx_description
1 polymer ?
#
loop_
_entity_poly.entity_id
_entity_poly.type
_entity_poly.pdbx_seq_one_letter_code
_entity_poly.pdbx_strand_id
1 'polypeptide(L)'
;LNLFKDDEAVPSQTAPPMGSAPPSGSGPGNPFLAFEINLLVDNSDVVTSPIVVEPNPNWGNLFGRIERRATMGTYFSDHSMLKPGSIHQANGGYLVLNARDVLTYPPVWEGLKRVIRNREIRLEDPAE
;
A
#
# COMPACT_ATOMS: atom_id res chain seq x y z
N LEU A 1 -28.41 18.99 0.08
CA LEU A 1 -27.66 19.10 -1.18
C LEU A 1 -27.99 17.88 -2.04
N ASN A 2 -29.17 17.88 -2.67
CA ASN A 2 -29.66 16.83 -3.56
C ASN A 2 -29.94 17.49 -4.91
N LEU A 3 -28.90 17.91 -5.62
CA LEU A 3 -29.00 18.77 -6.80
C LEU A 3 -28.66 18.05 -8.12
N PHE A 4 -28.50 16.71 -8.10
CA PHE A 4 -28.09 15.94 -9.30
C PHE A 4 -28.80 14.57 -9.39
N LYS A 5 -30.11 14.55 -9.19
CA LYS A 5 -30.92 13.37 -9.56
C LYS A 5 -31.83 13.79 -10.70
N ASP A 6 -31.31 13.66 -11.91
CA ASP A 6 -32.15 13.66 -13.11
C ASP A 6 -32.76 12.26 -13.24
N ASP A 7 -34.09 12.21 -13.25
CA ASP A 7 -34.89 11.05 -13.58
C ASP A 7 -34.64 10.66 -15.04
N GLU A 8 -33.92 9.56 -15.28
CA GLU A 8 -33.90 8.90 -16.58
C GLU A 8 -34.63 7.55 -16.51
N ALA A 9 -35.72 7.49 -17.26
CA ALA A 9 -36.58 6.34 -17.44
C ALA A 9 -35.81 5.15 -18.06
N VAL A 10 -36.02 3.96 -17.51
CA VAL A 10 -35.48 2.70 -18.05
C VAL A 10 -36.14 2.39 -19.40
N PRO A 11 -35.41 2.32 -20.52
CA PRO A 11 -35.94 1.71 -21.73
C PRO A 11 -35.67 0.20 -21.68
N SER A 12 -36.75 -0.57 -21.62
CA SER A 12 -36.74 -2.01 -21.91
C SER A 12 -36.60 -2.23 -23.42
N GLN A 13 -35.52 -2.88 -23.88
CA GLN A 13 -35.59 -3.89 -24.96
C GLN A 13 -34.27 -4.64 -25.29
N THR A 14 -34.45 -5.96 -25.40
CA THR A 14 -33.82 -6.95 -26.31
C THR A 14 -32.31 -7.25 -26.25
N ALA A 15 -32.01 -8.48 -25.86
CA ALA A 15 -30.69 -9.11 -25.91
C ALA A 15 -30.20 -9.41 -27.35
N PRO A 16 -28.91 -9.20 -27.66
CA PRO A 16 -28.24 -9.80 -28.81
C PRO A 16 -27.56 -11.15 -28.47
N PRO A 17 -27.26 -12.00 -29.47
CA PRO A 17 -26.80 -13.37 -29.27
C PRO A 17 -25.35 -13.44 -28.78
N MET A 18 -25.05 -14.56 -28.12
CA MET A 18 -23.77 -14.91 -27.51
C MET A 18 -22.58 -14.74 -28.49
N GLY A 19 -21.77 -13.71 -28.25
CA GLY A 19 -20.38 -13.63 -28.66
C GLY A 19 -19.50 -13.83 -27.44
N SER A 20 -18.46 -14.66 -27.55
CA SER A 20 -17.51 -15.00 -26.49
C SER A 20 -16.95 -13.74 -25.82
N ALA A 21 -17.45 -13.43 -24.62
CA ALA A 21 -16.84 -12.44 -23.77
C ALA A 21 -15.41 -12.90 -23.42
N PRO A 22 -14.41 -11.99 -23.40
CA PRO A 22 -13.13 -12.31 -22.77
C PRO A 22 -13.40 -12.72 -21.31
N PRO A 23 -12.58 -13.59 -20.70
CA PRO A 23 -12.76 -13.98 -19.31
C PRO A 23 -12.71 -12.71 -18.47
N SER A 24 -13.88 -12.27 -18.01
CA SER A 24 -14.05 -11.20 -17.05
C SER A 24 -13.46 -11.69 -15.74
N GLY A 25 -12.18 -11.39 -15.54
CA GLY A 25 -11.61 -11.39 -14.21
C GLY A 25 -12.45 -10.47 -13.35
N SER A 26 -12.85 -10.99 -12.19
CA SER A 26 -13.55 -10.31 -11.09
C SER A 26 -14.99 -9.84 -11.37
N GLY A 27 -15.88 -10.10 -10.41
CA GLY A 27 -17.19 -9.41 -10.30
C GLY A 27 -17.00 -7.89 -10.23
N PRO A 28 -18.07 -7.09 -10.09
CA PRO A 28 -17.96 -5.62 -10.18
C PRO A 28 -16.97 -5.12 -9.11
N GLY A 29 -15.71 -4.94 -9.52
CA GLY A 29 -14.67 -4.37 -8.70
C GLY A 29 -15.07 -2.94 -8.42
N ASN A 30 -14.66 -2.41 -7.27
CA ASN A 30 -14.92 -1.03 -6.93
C ASN A 30 -14.39 -0.12 -8.07
N PRO A 31 -15.27 0.54 -8.86
CA PRO A 31 -14.83 1.35 -10.00
C PRO A 31 -14.06 2.59 -9.52
N PHE A 32 -14.18 2.94 -8.24
CA PHE A 32 -13.48 4.05 -7.62
C PHE A 32 -12.16 3.66 -6.97
N LEU A 33 -11.73 2.39 -7.04
CA LEU A 33 -10.50 1.92 -6.40
C LEU A 33 -9.30 2.81 -6.77
N ALA A 34 -9.16 3.23 -8.03
CA ALA A 34 -8.06 4.09 -8.47
C ALA A 34 -8.02 5.48 -7.79
N PHE A 35 -9.11 5.90 -7.16
CA PHE A 35 -9.27 7.18 -6.46
C PHE A 35 -9.30 7.04 -4.94
N GLU A 36 -9.23 5.82 -4.41
CA GLU A 36 -9.13 5.63 -2.98
C GLU A 36 -7.79 6.14 -2.45
N ILE A 37 -7.79 6.59 -1.21
CA ILE A 37 -6.61 7.12 -0.54
C ILE A 37 -6.15 6.07 0.46
N ASN A 38 -4.92 5.59 0.30
CA ASN A 38 -4.26 4.81 1.33
C ASN A 38 -3.51 5.76 2.28
N LEU A 39 -4.12 6.07 3.43
CA LEU A 39 -3.45 6.83 4.48
C LEU A 39 -2.40 5.94 5.17
N LEU A 40 -1.13 6.10 4.76
CA LEU A 40 -0.04 5.26 5.27
C LEU A 40 0.33 5.56 6.71
N VAL A 41 0.34 6.82 7.12
CA VAL A 41 0.69 7.25 8.47
C VAL A 41 -0.19 8.42 8.84
N ASP A 42 -0.82 8.33 10.01
CA ASP A 42 -1.59 9.41 10.62
C ASP A 42 -0.86 9.89 11.87
N ASN A 43 -0.45 11.15 11.86
CA ASN A 43 0.20 11.84 12.98
C ASN A 43 -0.66 13.01 13.49
N SER A 44 -1.95 13.05 13.18
CA SER A 44 -2.84 14.17 13.54
C SER A 44 -2.98 14.38 15.06
N ASP A 45 -2.95 13.30 15.84
CA ASP A 45 -3.03 13.33 17.30
C ASP A 45 -1.66 13.44 18.01
N VAL A 46 -0.58 13.53 17.24
CA VAL A 46 0.79 13.49 17.77
C VAL A 46 1.23 14.89 18.19
N VAL A 47 1.31 15.12 19.51
CA VAL A 47 1.66 16.42 20.11
C VAL A 47 3.17 16.74 20.04
N THR A 48 4.01 15.71 19.97
CA THR A 48 5.49 15.81 19.93
C THR A 48 6.03 14.91 18.84
N SER A 49 7.20 15.22 18.25
CA SER A 49 7.80 14.38 17.19
C SER A 49 7.72 12.87 17.45
N PRO A 50 7.28 12.05 16.48
CA PRO A 50 7.08 10.62 16.67
C PRO A 50 8.40 9.92 16.97
N ILE A 51 8.41 9.05 17.99
CA ILE A 51 9.58 8.24 18.35
C ILE A 51 9.20 6.78 18.14
N VAL A 52 9.77 6.15 17.12
CA VAL A 52 9.53 4.75 16.78
C VAL A 52 10.75 3.94 17.18
N VAL A 53 10.53 2.89 17.96
CA VAL A 53 11.57 1.93 18.32
C VAL A 53 11.29 0.64 17.56
N GLU A 54 12.21 0.25 16.67
CA GLU A 54 12.07 -1.00 15.93
C GLU A 54 12.98 -2.08 16.55
N PRO A 55 12.40 -3.07 17.25
CA PRO A 55 13.17 -4.12 17.91
C PRO A 55 13.66 -5.21 16.92
N ASN A 56 13.03 -5.35 15.76
CA ASN A 56 13.40 -6.37 14.78
C ASN A 56 13.53 -5.75 13.38
N PRO A 57 14.70 -5.17 13.05
CA PRO A 57 14.94 -4.42 11.82
C PRO A 57 15.06 -5.35 10.60
N ASN A 58 13.99 -6.07 10.26
CA ASN A 58 13.87 -6.76 8.98
C ASN A 58 13.37 -5.80 7.90
N TRP A 59 13.50 -6.20 6.64
CA TRP A 59 13.15 -5.35 5.49
C TRP A 59 11.69 -4.87 5.53
N GLY A 60 10.75 -5.80 5.73
CA GLY A 60 9.32 -5.47 5.75
C GLY A 60 8.94 -4.54 6.91
N ASN A 61 9.55 -4.72 8.09
CA ASN A 61 9.31 -3.86 9.24
C ASN A 61 9.84 -2.45 9.01
N LEU A 62 11.03 -2.28 8.43
CA LEU A 62 11.62 -0.95 8.27
C LEU A 62 11.06 -0.17 7.08
N PHE A 63 11.04 -0.81 5.91
CA PHE A 63 10.69 -0.16 4.64
C PHE A 63 9.22 -0.34 4.28
N GLY A 64 8.47 -1.17 5.00
CA GLY A 64 7.10 -1.53 4.66
C GLY A 64 7.05 -2.72 3.71
N ARG A 65 5.83 -3.11 3.32
CA ARG A 65 5.61 -4.29 2.46
C ARG A 65 4.40 -4.09 1.57
N ILE A 66 4.39 -4.81 0.45
CA ILE A 66 3.27 -4.88 -0.48
C ILE A 66 2.50 -6.17 -0.18
N GLU A 67 1.30 -6.05 0.38
CA GLU A 67 0.45 -7.21 0.59
C GLU A 67 -0.17 -7.66 -0.75
N ARG A 68 -0.39 -8.97 -0.88
CA ARG A 68 -0.96 -9.59 -2.09
C ARG A 68 -2.10 -10.50 -1.67
N ARG A 69 -3.23 -10.43 -2.36
CA ARG A 69 -4.40 -11.27 -2.13
C ARG A 69 -4.46 -12.35 -3.21
N ALA A 70 -4.51 -13.61 -2.79
CA ALA A 70 -4.77 -14.71 -3.70
C ALA A 70 -6.28 -14.83 -3.98
N THR A 71 -6.67 -14.70 -5.24
CA THR A 71 -8.04 -14.96 -5.70
C THR A 71 -7.98 -15.89 -6.90
N MET A 72 -8.64 -17.05 -6.81
CA MET A 72 -8.67 -18.06 -7.87
C MET A 72 -7.28 -18.45 -8.42
N GLY A 73 -6.27 -18.54 -7.56
CA GLY A 73 -4.91 -18.94 -7.95
C GLY A 73 -4.07 -17.81 -8.57
N THR A 74 -4.60 -16.60 -8.66
CA THR A 74 -3.86 -15.40 -9.09
C THR A 74 -3.63 -14.47 -7.90
N TYR A 75 -2.43 -13.89 -7.81
CA TYR A 75 -2.11 -12.87 -6.82
C TYR A 75 -2.44 -11.49 -7.38
N PHE A 76 -3.27 -10.74 -6.66
CA PHE A 76 -3.57 -9.36 -6.96
C PHE A 76 -3.02 -8.46 -5.84
N SER A 77 -2.58 -7.27 -6.22
CA SER A 77 -2.21 -6.22 -5.29
C SER A 77 -2.70 -4.89 -5.83
N ASP A 78 -3.03 -3.97 -4.94
CA ASP A 78 -3.41 -2.60 -5.24
C ASP A 78 -2.74 -1.63 -4.25
N HIS A 79 -2.89 -0.34 -4.49
CA HIS A 79 -2.27 0.70 -3.68
C HIS A 79 -2.77 0.73 -2.22
N SER A 80 -3.96 0.19 -1.92
CA SER A 80 -4.49 0.05 -0.55
C SER A 80 -3.79 -1.06 0.25
N MET A 81 -3.11 -1.97 -0.45
CA MET A 81 -2.37 -3.10 0.14
C MET A 81 -0.93 -2.74 0.53
N LEU A 82 -0.49 -1.50 0.31
CA LEU A 82 0.80 -1.00 0.79
C LEU A 82 0.73 -0.81 2.30
N LYS A 83 1.68 -1.43 3.02
CA LYS A 83 1.81 -1.28 4.48
C LYS A 83 3.03 -0.42 4.83
N PRO A 84 2.86 0.57 5.72
CA PRO A 84 3.98 1.40 6.18
C PRO A 84 4.97 0.56 7.00
N GLY A 85 6.24 0.92 6.88
CA GLY A 85 7.29 0.47 7.79
C GLY A 85 7.58 1.47 8.90
N SER A 86 8.45 1.10 9.84
CA SER A 86 8.87 1.92 10.97
C SER A 86 9.56 3.22 10.56
N ILE A 87 10.23 3.26 9.39
CA ILE A 87 10.77 4.51 8.83
C ILE A 87 9.64 5.47 8.44
N HIS A 88 8.53 4.95 7.89
CA HIS A 88 7.38 5.79 7.55
C HIS A 88 6.74 6.36 8.81
N GLN A 89 6.55 5.53 9.83
CA GLN A 89 5.97 5.94 11.11
C GLN A 89 6.84 6.98 11.83
N ALA A 90 8.16 6.89 11.70
CA ALA A 90 9.12 7.83 12.28
C ALA A 90 9.26 9.15 11.50
N ASN A 91 8.50 9.33 10.41
CA ASN A 91 8.61 10.53 9.59
C ASN A 91 8.28 11.80 10.41
N GLY A 92 9.18 12.78 10.38
CA GLY A 92 9.08 13.99 11.21
C GLY A 92 9.54 13.83 12.66
N GLY A 93 10.13 12.68 13.02
CA GLY A 93 10.69 12.45 14.35
C GLY A 93 11.93 11.57 14.34
N TYR A 94 11.93 10.53 15.17
CA TYR A 94 13.11 9.71 15.46
C TYR A 94 12.79 8.22 15.30
N LEU A 95 13.73 7.50 14.67
CA LEU A 95 13.75 6.05 14.60
C LEU A 95 14.92 5.54 15.44
N VAL A 96 14.63 4.70 16.43
CA VAL A 96 15.63 4.06 17.29
C VAL A 96 15.81 2.62 16.86
N LEU A 97 17.05 2.25 16.57
CA LEU A 97 17.44 0.92 16.10
C LEU A 97 18.59 0.37 16.92
N ASN A 98 18.60 -0.94 17.11
CA ASN A 98 19.78 -1.64 17.58
C ASN A 98 20.77 -1.84 16.43
N ALA A 99 21.95 -1.24 16.53
CA ALA A 99 22.98 -1.33 15.50
C ALA A 99 23.40 -2.79 15.22
N ARG A 100 23.45 -3.65 16.24
CA ARG A 100 23.82 -5.05 16.06
C ARG A 100 22.82 -5.78 15.16
N ASP A 101 21.53 -5.53 15.37
CA ASP A 101 20.47 -6.22 14.64
C ASP A 101 20.44 -5.75 13.18
N VAL A 102 20.61 -4.44 12.93
CA VAL A 102 20.73 -3.89 11.57
C VAL A 102 21.92 -4.47 10.82
N LEU A 103 23.08 -4.58 11.47
CA LEU A 103 24.30 -5.10 10.85
C LEU A 103 24.26 -6.63 10.62
N THR A 104 23.38 -7.34 11.33
CA THR A 104 23.17 -8.79 11.15
C THR A 104 22.42 -9.10 9.85
N TYR A 105 21.68 -8.13 9.30
CA TYR A 105 20.95 -8.26 8.03
C TYR A 105 21.52 -7.30 6.96
N PRO A 106 22.52 -7.74 6.16
CA PRO A 106 23.20 -6.86 5.20
C PRO A 106 22.28 -6.09 4.23
N PRO A 107 21.21 -6.69 3.66
CA PRO A 107 20.30 -5.95 2.78
C PRO A 107 19.63 -4.77 3.48
N VAL A 108 19.27 -4.92 4.77
CA VAL A 108 18.65 -3.86 5.55
C VAL A 108 19.61 -2.69 5.73
N TRP A 109 20.88 -2.96 6.01
CA TRP A 109 21.90 -1.92 6.13
C TRP A 109 22.10 -1.14 4.83
N GLU A 110 22.16 -1.83 3.68
CA GLU A 110 22.25 -1.18 2.38
C GLU A 110 21.00 -0.35 2.06
N GLY A 111 19.82 -0.90 2.34
CA GLY A 111 18.54 -0.19 2.21
C GLY A 111 18.49 1.07 3.06
N LEU A 112 18.93 0.99 4.32
CA LEU A 112 18.94 2.14 5.24
C LEU A 112 19.88 3.24 4.73
N LYS A 113 21.07 2.89 4.26
CA LYS A 113 22.00 3.85 3.63
C LYS A 113 21.37 4.51 2.40
N ARG A 114 20.67 3.76 1.55
CA ARG A 114 19.99 4.27 0.35
C ARG A 114 18.88 5.26 0.73
N VAL A 115 18.05 4.91 1.71
CA VAL A 115 16.97 5.78 2.21
C VAL A 115 17.53 7.10 2.75
N ILE A 116 18.57 7.05 3.58
CA ILE A 116 19.18 8.25 4.15
C ILE A 116 19.83 9.12 3.06
N ARG A 117 20.55 8.51 2.12
CA ARG A 117 21.26 9.23 1.04
C ARG A 117 20.29 9.88 0.06
N ASN A 118 19.23 9.17 -0.32
CA ASN A 118 18.31 9.61 -1.36
C ASN A 118 17.12 10.39 -0.80
N ARG A 119 16.90 10.33 0.53
CA ARG A 119 15.72 10.89 1.21
C ARG A 119 14.41 10.35 0.63
N GLU A 120 14.42 9.09 0.24
CA GLU A 120 13.33 8.41 -0.45
C GLU A 120 13.21 6.99 0.11
N ILE A 121 12.00 6.55 0.42
CA ILE A 121 11.72 5.16 0.81
C ILE A 121 11.02 4.49 -0.37
N ARG A 122 11.52 3.31 -0.77
CA ARG A 122 10.91 2.50 -1.82
C ARG A 122 10.41 1.20 -1.22
N LEU A 123 9.13 0.90 -1.45
CA LEU A 123 8.58 -0.42 -1.18
C LEU A 123 9.00 -1.34 -2.33
N GLU A 124 10.12 -2.02 -2.13
CA GLU A 124 10.67 -3.04 -3.01
C GLU A 124 10.61 -4.39 -2.27
N ASP A 125 10.44 -5.50 -3.00
CA ASP A 125 10.64 -6.84 -2.41
C ASP A 125 12.15 -7.14 -2.44
N PRO A 126 12.80 -7.50 -1.33
CA PRO A 126 14.25 -7.70 -1.29
C PRO A 126 14.73 -8.95 -2.06
N ALA A 127 13.79 -9.75 -2.56
CA ALA A 127 14.04 -10.95 -3.36
C ALA A 127 13.85 -10.72 -4.87
N GLU A 128 13.52 -9.49 -5.28
CA GLU A 128 13.41 -9.05 -6.68
C GLU A 128 14.66 -8.27 -7.11
#